data_AF-A0A9P5YT70-F1
#
_entry.id   AF-A0A9P5YT70-F1
#
_cell.length_a   1.000
_cell.length_b   1.000
_cell.length_c   1.000
_cell.angle_alpha   90.00
_cell.angle_beta   90.00
_cell.angle_gamma   90.00
#
_symmetry.space_group_name_H-M   'P 1'
#
loop_
_entity.id
_entity.type
_entity.pdbx_description
1 polymer ?
#
loop_
_entity_poly.entity_id
_entity_poly.type
_entity_poly.pdbx_seq_one_letter_code
_entity_poly.pdbx_strand_id
1 'polypeptide(L)'
;MNQDGRASQSESSSDSLLQVVLLAFDRDGIRDPIRDHYAAILFPRSYEDAITSIREAFKEYLRSKPGQDECIDIYMPMLNLQGKSVFARADKKHWNLIVPKLRKSALGLREVNVPCSGVATFFDGLLWLAHGKRENGCTSWAKFNSRIDRPHSYQEAIEIIMQCKNNYQIQSTVSLRIGDKRKFKFFHFKDQLQLQQWKEFPEAAHSSEVIWQSVVPEGGETLGFMLV
;
A
#
# COMPACT_ATOMS: atom_id res chain seq x y z
N MET A 1 60.21 -14.91 10.69
CA MET A 1 59.39 -14.07 11.58
C MET A 1 58.42 -13.29 10.70
N ASN A 2 57.14 -13.38 11.06
CA ASN A 2 55.96 -12.66 10.57
C ASN A 2 55.44 -13.01 9.15
N GLN A 3 54.61 -14.07 9.12
CA GLN A 3 53.54 -14.22 8.14
C GLN A 3 52.31 -13.44 8.64
N ASP A 4 51.90 -12.42 7.90
CA ASP A 4 50.65 -11.70 8.12
C ASP A 4 49.46 -12.56 7.66
N GLY A 5 48.92 -13.34 8.59
CA GLY A 5 47.64 -14.00 8.46
C GLY A 5 46.51 -13.00 8.59
N ARG A 6 46.13 -12.33 7.49
CA ARG A 6 44.83 -11.67 7.40
C ARG A 6 43.75 -12.75 7.33
N ALA A 7 43.16 -13.05 8.49
CA ALA A 7 41.91 -13.77 8.58
C ALA A 7 40.83 -12.97 7.84
N SER A 8 40.44 -13.46 6.67
CA SER A 8 39.21 -13.05 6.00
C SER A 8 38.06 -13.31 6.97
N GLN A 9 37.50 -12.25 7.53
CA GLN A 9 36.24 -12.32 8.28
C GLN A 9 35.20 -12.89 7.31
N SER A 10 34.77 -14.11 7.57
CA SER A 10 33.64 -14.74 6.90
C SER A 10 32.42 -13.85 7.13
N GLU A 11 32.02 -13.10 6.10
CA GLU A 11 30.72 -12.43 6.08
C GLU A 11 29.67 -13.49 6.42
N SER A 12 29.03 -13.28 7.57
CA SER A 12 28.02 -14.14 8.14
C SER A 12 26.97 -14.49 7.08
N SER A 13 26.74 -15.79 6.85
CA SER A 13 25.76 -16.28 5.88
C SER A 13 24.30 -15.89 6.20
N SER A 14 24.07 -15.17 7.29
CA SER A 14 22.77 -14.59 7.67
C SER A 14 22.24 -13.57 6.65
N ASP A 15 23.10 -12.93 5.85
CA ASP A 15 22.67 -11.97 4.82
C ASP A 15 22.01 -12.64 3.60
N SER A 16 21.97 -13.98 3.57
CA SER A 16 21.41 -14.76 2.47
C SER A 16 19.94 -15.13 2.66
N LEU A 17 19.32 -14.84 3.82
CA LEU A 17 17.96 -15.23 4.12
C LEU A 17 17.03 -14.02 4.28
N LEU A 18 15.81 -14.15 3.77
CA LEU A 18 14.72 -13.20 3.91
C LEU A 18 13.61 -13.84 4.74
N GLN A 19 13.22 -13.17 5.82
CA GLN A 19 12.05 -13.57 6.60
C GLN A 19 10.77 -13.21 5.84
N VAL A 20 9.85 -14.15 5.79
CA VAL A 20 8.53 -13.99 5.16
C VAL A 20 7.45 -14.40 6.16
N VAL A 21 6.31 -13.75 6.08
CA VAL A 21 5.16 -13.96 6.97
C VAL A 21 3.92 -14.13 6.11
N LEU A 22 3.31 -15.30 6.16
CA LEU A 22 1.97 -15.51 5.65
C LEU A 22 0.97 -14.93 6.64
N LEU A 23 0.35 -13.81 6.25
CA LEU A 23 -0.58 -13.05 7.09
C LEU A 23 -1.91 -13.80 7.18
N ALA A 24 -2.35 -14.09 8.40
CA ALA A 24 -3.63 -14.73 8.64
C ALA A 24 -4.74 -13.69 8.82
N PHE A 25 -5.90 -14.00 8.24
CA PHE A 25 -7.11 -13.20 8.37
C PHE A 25 -8.25 -14.10 8.84
N ASP A 26 -9.13 -13.56 9.67
CA ASP A 26 -10.35 -14.22 10.07
C ASP A 26 -11.43 -14.17 8.97
N ARG A 27 -12.66 -14.59 9.30
CA ARG A 27 -13.78 -14.61 8.34
C ARG A 27 -14.23 -13.22 7.92
N ASP A 28 -13.99 -12.21 8.76
CA ASP A 28 -14.38 -10.82 8.52
C ASP A 28 -13.26 -10.05 7.82
N GLY A 29 -12.15 -10.72 7.48
CA GLY A 29 -11.00 -10.12 6.83
C GLY A 29 -10.13 -9.30 7.79
N ILE A 30 -10.31 -9.45 9.10
CA ILE A 30 -9.48 -8.79 10.10
C ILE A 30 -8.21 -9.63 10.29
N ARG A 31 -7.05 -8.99 10.30
CA ARG A 31 -5.77 -9.67 10.52
C ARG A 31 -5.75 -10.27 11.93
N ASP A 32 -5.36 -11.54 12.02
CA ASP A 32 -5.12 -12.25 13.28
C ASP A 32 -3.64 -12.64 13.40
N PRO A 33 -2.82 -11.79 14.06
CA PRO A 33 -1.37 -12.02 14.16
C PRO A 33 -0.99 -13.31 14.89
N ILE A 34 -1.89 -13.88 15.71
CA ILE A 34 -1.62 -15.13 16.45
C ILE A 34 -1.54 -16.32 15.48
N ARG A 35 -2.19 -16.20 14.33
CA ARG A 35 -2.25 -17.24 13.29
C ARG A 35 -1.30 -16.99 12.13
N ASP A 36 -0.48 -15.96 12.19
CA ASP A 36 0.55 -15.69 11.17
C ASP A 36 1.56 -16.85 11.13
N HIS A 37 1.95 -17.25 9.92
CA HIS A 37 2.98 -18.28 9.72
C HIS A 37 4.27 -17.66 9.21
N TYR A 38 5.40 -18.07 9.77
CA TYR A 38 6.71 -17.49 9.47
C TYR A 38 7.58 -18.52 8.77
N ALA A 39 8.34 -18.07 7.78
CA ALA A 39 9.39 -18.86 7.16
C ALA A 39 10.60 -17.99 6.85
N ALA A 40 11.73 -18.64 6.59
CA ALA A 40 12.93 -18.01 6.03
C ALA A 40 13.18 -18.60 4.65
N ILE A 41 13.32 -17.74 3.64
CA ILE A 41 13.65 -18.13 2.28
C ILE A 41 15.00 -17.57 1.89
N LEU A 42 15.63 -18.14 0.86
CA LEU A 42 16.79 -17.51 0.26
C LEU A 42 16.44 -16.12 -0.27
N PHE A 43 17.37 -15.18 -0.14
CA PHE A 43 17.18 -13.82 -0.58
C PHE A 43 16.93 -13.81 -2.09
N PRO A 44 15.74 -13.38 -2.54
CA PRO A 44 15.34 -13.57 -3.92
C PRO A 44 16.06 -12.61 -4.86
N ARG A 45 16.47 -13.08 -6.04
CA ARG A 45 17.11 -12.24 -7.07
C ARG A 45 16.09 -11.52 -7.96
N SER A 46 14.88 -12.07 -8.04
CA SER A 46 13.75 -11.54 -8.80
C SER A 46 12.44 -11.66 -8.03
N TYR A 47 11.37 -11.04 -8.53
CA TYR A 47 10.04 -11.19 -7.95
C TYR A 47 9.54 -12.64 -8.10
N GLU A 48 9.85 -13.26 -9.24
CA GLU A 48 9.51 -14.64 -9.57
C GLU A 48 10.22 -15.64 -8.63
N ASP A 49 11.50 -15.41 -8.31
CA ASP A 49 12.24 -16.23 -7.35
C ASP A 49 11.63 -16.13 -5.94
N ALA A 50 11.18 -14.92 -5.57
CA ALA A 50 10.51 -14.70 -4.30
C ALA A 50 9.22 -15.51 -4.23
N ILE A 51 8.34 -15.36 -5.21
CA ILE A 51 7.06 -16.09 -5.29
C ILE A 51 7.29 -17.60 -5.27
N THR A 52 8.28 -18.09 -6.01
CA THR A 52 8.61 -19.52 -6.06
C THR A 52 9.06 -20.03 -4.69
N SER A 53 9.99 -19.33 -4.05
CA SER A 53 10.50 -19.69 -2.73
C SER A 53 9.42 -19.62 -1.65
N ILE A 54 8.55 -18.61 -1.72
CA ILE A 54 7.39 -18.44 -0.85
C ILE A 54 6.43 -19.61 -0.97
N ARG A 55 6.10 -20.02 -2.20
CA ARG A 55 5.19 -21.14 -2.45
C ARG A 55 5.72 -22.44 -1.86
N GLU A 56 7.00 -22.71 -2.06
CA GLU A 56 7.61 -23.91 -1.49
C GLU A 56 7.61 -23.87 0.04
N ALA A 57 7.94 -22.72 0.64
CA ALA A 57 7.97 -22.54 2.08
C ALA A 57 6.59 -22.67 2.75
N PHE A 58 5.51 -22.25 2.08
CA PHE A 58 4.16 -22.26 2.63
C PHE A 58 3.22 -23.26 1.96
N LYS A 59 3.74 -24.26 1.24
CA LYS A 59 2.93 -25.23 0.46
C LYS A 59 1.87 -25.96 1.28
N GLU A 60 2.08 -26.15 2.57
CA GLU A 60 1.13 -26.80 3.49
C GLU A 60 0.03 -25.86 4.00
N TYR A 61 0.25 -24.55 3.91
CA TYR A 61 -0.66 -23.52 4.41
C TYR A 61 -1.46 -22.83 3.29
N LEU A 62 -0.92 -22.79 2.09
CA LEU A 62 -1.58 -22.22 0.91
C LEU A 62 -2.73 -23.13 0.47
N ARG A 63 -3.90 -22.54 0.21
CA ARG A 63 -5.09 -23.27 -0.24
C ARG A 63 -5.11 -23.49 -1.76
N SER A 64 -4.41 -22.64 -2.49
CA SER A 64 -4.25 -22.69 -3.94
C SER A 64 -3.55 -23.97 -4.37
N LYS A 65 -4.14 -24.65 -5.37
CA LYS A 65 -3.53 -25.85 -5.95
C LYS A 65 -2.36 -25.45 -6.87
N PRO A 66 -1.31 -26.28 -6.99
CA PRO A 66 -0.27 -26.09 -7.98
C PRO A 66 -0.87 -25.95 -9.38
N GLY A 67 -0.53 -24.87 -10.10
CA GLY A 67 -1.01 -24.61 -11.47
C GLY A 67 -2.28 -23.76 -11.58
N GLN A 68 -2.91 -23.35 -10.47
CA GLN A 68 -3.81 -22.20 -10.50
C GLN A 68 -2.98 -20.93 -10.43
N ASP A 69 -2.91 -20.21 -11.55
CA ASP A 69 -2.27 -18.90 -11.66
C ASP A 69 -3.08 -17.85 -10.90
N GLU A 70 -3.04 -17.89 -9.56
CA GLU A 70 -3.66 -16.84 -8.78
C GLU A 70 -2.84 -16.44 -7.54
N CYS A 71 -2.21 -15.27 -7.70
CA CYS A 71 -2.06 -14.13 -6.79
C CYS A 71 -1.71 -14.41 -5.31
N ILE A 72 -0.42 -14.59 -5.04
CA ILE A 72 0.14 -14.18 -3.75
C ILE A 72 0.44 -12.69 -3.86
N ASP A 73 -0.23 -11.87 -3.05
CA ASP A 73 0.16 -10.48 -2.88
C ASP A 73 1.29 -10.41 -1.86
N ILE A 74 2.37 -9.73 -2.24
CA ILE A 74 3.50 -9.43 -1.37
C ILE A 74 3.28 -8.05 -0.79
N TYR A 75 3.51 -7.91 0.51
CA TYR A 75 3.43 -6.68 1.26
C TYR A 75 4.77 -6.41 1.94
N MET A 76 5.17 -5.15 1.96
CA MET A 76 6.33 -4.69 2.71
C MET A 76 5.90 -3.90 3.96
N PRO A 77 6.56 -4.10 5.10
CA PRO A 77 6.31 -3.29 6.26
C PRO A 77 6.81 -1.86 6.00
N MET A 78 6.01 -0.89 6.39
CA MET A 78 6.29 0.54 6.31
C MET A 78 5.83 1.20 7.60
N LEU A 79 6.44 2.32 7.96
CA LEU A 79 5.91 3.18 9.02
C LEU A 79 4.92 4.16 8.40
N ASN A 80 3.75 4.28 9.02
CA ASN A 80 2.79 5.33 8.71
C ASN A 80 3.20 6.67 9.34
N LEU A 81 2.39 7.73 9.20
CA LEU A 81 2.76 9.06 9.69
C LEU A 81 2.88 9.13 11.23
N GLN A 82 2.21 8.24 11.96
CA GLN A 82 2.28 8.12 13.42
C GLN A 82 3.42 7.20 13.89
N GLY A 83 4.26 6.68 12.97
CA GLY A 83 5.32 5.73 13.30
C GLY A 83 4.83 4.31 13.60
N LYS A 84 3.58 3.98 13.27
CA LYS A 84 3.03 2.63 13.40
C LYS A 84 3.40 1.79 12.18
N SER A 85 3.75 0.52 12.39
CA SER A 85 4.02 -0.43 11.31
C SER A 85 2.73 -0.80 10.59
N VAL A 86 2.70 -0.60 9.28
CA VAL A 86 1.63 -0.94 8.34
C VAL A 86 2.20 -1.75 7.18
N PHE A 87 1.35 -2.53 6.50
CA PHE A 87 1.77 -3.32 5.34
C PHE A 87 1.31 -2.64 4.05
N ALA A 88 2.25 -2.24 3.19
CA ALA A 88 1.96 -1.69 1.87
C ALA A 88 2.23 -2.75 0.80
N ARG A 89 1.38 -2.83 -0.23
CA ARG A 89 1.56 -3.79 -1.32
C ARG A 89 2.85 -3.51 -2.10
N ALA A 90 3.61 -4.55 -2.38
CA ALA A 90 4.83 -4.51 -3.18
C ALA A 90 4.51 -4.81 -4.64
N ASP A 91 4.50 -3.76 -5.49
CA ASP A 91 4.30 -3.92 -6.94
C ASP A 91 5.54 -4.59 -7.57
N LYS A 92 5.30 -5.63 -8.38
CA LYS A 92 6.32 -6.31 -9.19
C LYS A 92 7.18 -5.34 -10.01
N LYS A 93 6.60 -4.28 -10.57
CA LYS A 93 7.32 -3.26 -11.36
C LYS A 93 8.40 -2.53 -10.56
N HIS A 94 8.25 -2.47 -9.24
CA HIS A 94 9.16 -1.77 -8.34
C HIS A 94 10.02 -2.72 -7.52
N TRP A 95 10.03 -4.02 -7.83
CA TRP A 95 10.72 -5.03 -7.03
C TRP A 95 12.21 -4.70 -6.78
N ASN A 96 12.92 -4.24 -7.81
CA ASN A 96 14.33 -3.87 -7.71
C ASN A 96 14.60 -2.73 -6.71
N LEU A 97 13.61 -1.87 -6.45
CA LEU A 97 13.69 -0.79 -5.45
C LEU A 97 13.33 -1.27 -4.04
N ILE A 98 12.53 -2.33 -3.95
CA ILE A 98 12.03 -2.91 -2.70
C ILE A 98 13.06 -3.87 -2.12
N VAL A 99 13.57 -4.80 -2.95
CA VAL A 99 14.44 -5.90 -2.50
C VAL A 99 15.59 -5.45 -1.60
N PRO A 100 16.37 -4.39 -1.90
CA PRO A 100 17.51 -4.01 -1.07
C PRO A 100 17.10 -3.58 0.35
N LYS A 101 15.86 -3.09 0.53
CA LYS A 101 15.32 -2.64 1.83
C LYS A 101 14.85 -3.81 2.70
N LEU A 102 14.63 -4.98 2.11
CA LEU A 102 14.08 -6.15 2.81
C LEU A 102 15.10 -6.89 3.66
N ARG A 103 16.41 -6.63 3.51
CA ARG A 103 17.46 -7.28 4.32
C ARG A 103 17.27 -7.13 5.84
N LYS A 104 16.49 -6.14 6.27
CA LYS A 104 16.24 -5.84 7.68
C LYS A 104 14.76 -5.98 8.06
N SER A 105 13.94 -6.59 7.21
CA SER A 105 12.48 -6.58 7.41
C SER A 105 11.82 -7.83 6.85
N ALA A 106 10.81 -8.32 7.57
CA ALA A 106 10.03 -9.44 7.09
C ALA A 106 9.02 -8.99 6.02
N LEU A 107 8.86 -9.76 4.95
CA LEU A 107 7.80 -9.55 3.96
C LEU A 107 6.48 -10.14 4.45
N GLY A 108 5.39 -9.39 4.35
CA GLY A 108 4.04 -9.92 4.54
C GLY A 108 3.53 -10.55 3.24
N LEU A 109 2.72 -11.59 3.35
CA LEU A 109 2.18 -12.34 2.22
C LEU A 109 0.71 -12.60 2.44
N ARG A 110 -0.09 -12.51 1.38
CA ARG A 110 -1.50 -12.89 1.41
C ARG A 110 -1.89 -13.68 0.18
N GLU A 111 -2.64 -14.75 0.40
CA GLU A 111 -3.33 -15.48 -0.67
C GLU A 111 -4.59 -14.71 -1.10
N VAL A 112 -4.69 -14.35 -2.38
CA VAL A 112 -5.77 -13.50 -2.91
C VAL A 112 -7.07 -14.30 -3.21
N ASN A 113 -7.03 -15.64 -3.21
CA ASN A 113 -8.20 -16.48 -3.57
C ASN A 113 -8.86 -17.18 -2.40
N VAL A 114 -8.82 -16.59 -1.22
CA VAL A 114 -9.94 -16.83 -0.32
C VAL A 114 -11.06 -15.92 -0.81
N PRO A 115 -12.19 -16.44 -1.33
CA PRO A 115 -13.41 -15.67 -1.38
C PRO A 115 -13.82 -15.39 0.07
N CYS A 116 -13.15 -14.43 0.71
CA CYS A 116 -13.66 -13.73 1.87
C CYS A 116 -14.85 -12.92 1.34
N SER A 117 -15.97 -13.61 1.18
CA SER A 117 -17.33 -13.06 1.15
C SER A 117 -17.40 -11.58 0.77
N GLY A 118 -17.15 -11.25 -0.51
CA GLY A 118 -17.51 -9.97 -1.14
C GLY A 118 -16.95 -8.67 -0.55
N VAL A 119 -16.14 -8.69 0.51
CA VAL A 119 -15.58 -7.48 1.14
C VAL A 119 -14.09 -7.47 0.87
N ALA A 120 -13.67 -6.61 -0.07
CA ALA A 120 -12.25 -6.33 -0.29
C ALA A 120 -11.64 -5.87 1.04
N THR A 121 -10.72 -6.66 1.60
CA THR A 121 -10.06 -6.33 2.85
C THR A 121 -9.29 -5.01 2.70
N PHE A 122 -9.62 -4.06 3.55
CA PHE A 122 -9.00 -2.75 3.53
C PHE A 122 -7.63 -2.79 4.23
N PHE A 123 -6.57 -2.40 3.53
CA PHE A 123 -5.24 -2.27 4.09
C PHE A 123 -4.89 -0.82 4.39
N ASP A 124 -4.30 -0.61 5.56
CA ASP A 124 -3.59 0.62 5.88
C ASP A 124 -2.46 0.88 4.87
N GLY A 125 -2.14 2.15 4.64
CA GLY A 125 -1.05 2.54 3.76
C GLY A 125 -0.88 4.04 3.68
N LEU A 126 0.19 4.48 3.02
CA LEU A 126 0.42 5.90 2.75
C LEU A 126 0.02 6.22 1.32
N LEU A 127 -0.85 7.20 1.11
CA LEU A 127 -1.22 7.71 -0.21
C LEU A 127 -0.51 9.02 -0.52
N TRP A 128 -0.23 9.25 -1.78
CA TRP A 128 -0.04 10.60 -2.28
C TRP A 128 -1.39 11.30 -2.41
N LEU A 129 -1.41 12.61 -2.27
CA LEU A 129 -2.59 13.42 -2.48
C LEU A 129 -2.44 14.26 -3.75
N ALA A 130 -3.52 14.45 -4.51
CA ALA A 130 -3.58 15.39 -5.62
C ALA A 130 -4.85 16.24 -5.57
N HIS A 131 -4.72 17.53 -5.84
CA HIS A 131 -5.84 18.46 -5.92
C HIS A 131 -6.12 18.82 -7.38
N GLY A 132 -7.38 18.65 -7.78
CA GLY A 132 -7.86 19.04 -9.09
C GLY A 132 -8.56 20.41 -9.02
N LYS A 133 -8.33 21.22 -10.03
CA LYS A 133 -9.04 22.49 -10.25
C LYS A 133 -9.68 22.46 -11.63
N ARG A 134 -10.92 22.94 -11.73
CA ARG A 134 -11.61 23.12 -13.01
C ARG A 134 -11.53 24.58 -13.42
N GLU A 135 -10.92 24.85 -14.57
CA GLU A 135 -10.81 26.17 -15.19
C GLU A 135 -11.11 26.06 -16.68
N ASN A 136 -11.98 26.94 -17.20
CA ASN A 136 -12.34 26.98 -18.63
C ASN A 136 -12.76 25.61 -19.20
N GLY A 137 -13.52 24.83 -18.42
CA GLY A 137 -13.97 23.49 -18.80
C GLY A 137 -12.90 22.39 -18.72
N CYS A 138 -11.64 22.75 -18.50
CA CYS A 138 -10.52 21.81 -18.34
C CYS A 138 -10.27 21.53 -16.86
N THR A 139 -9.89 20.29 -16.54
CA THR A 139 -9.46 19.91 -15.18
C THR A 139 -7.95 19.76 -15.17
N SER A 140 -7.27 20.51 -14.30
CA SER A 140 -5.83 20.39 -14.05
C SER A 140 -5.58 19.81 -12.67
N TRP A 141 -4.59 18.91 -12.55
CA TRP A 141 -4.23 18.26 -11.29
C TRP A 141 -2.86 18.72 -10.80
N ALA A 142 -2.73 18.94 -9.48
CA ALA A 142 -1.48 19.24 -8.82
C ALA A 142 -1.26 18.25 -7.67
N LYS A 143 -0.11 17.56 -7.68
CA LYS A 143 0.26 16.60 -6.64
C LYS A 143 0.84 17.35 -5.43
N PHE A 144 0.45 16.94 -4.23
CA PHE A 144 1.08 17.41 -3.00
C PHE A 144 2.38 16.66 -2.76
N ASN A 145 3.37 17.35 -2.19
CA ASN A 145 4.64 16.75 -1.77
C ASN A 145 4.53 16.00 -0.43
N SER A 146 3.33 15.87 0.13
CA SER A 146 3.05 15.14 1.35
C SER A 146 2.30 13.84 1.05
N ARG A 147 2.56 12.84 1.89
CA ARG A 147 1.77 11.63 1.96
C ARG A 147 0.76 11.76 3.09
N ILE A 148 -0.36 11.06 2.96
CA ILE A 148 -1.40 10.94 3.97
C ILE A 148 -1.61 9.48 4.31
N ASP A 149 -2.11 9.18 5.50
CA ASP A 149 -2.63 7.85 5.77
C ASP A 149 -3.84 7.58 4.89
N ARG A 150 -4.00 6.33 4.46
CA ARG A 150 -5.11 5.89 3.62
C ARG A 150 -6.42 6.02 4.42
N PRO A 151 -7.34 6.91 4.02
CA PRO A 151 -8.56 7.14 4.79
C PRO A 151 -9.50 5.93 4.70
N HIS A 152 -10.05 5.51 5.83
CA HIS A 152 -11.02 4.43 5.97
C HIS A 152 -12.45 4.86 5.59
N SER A 153 -12.71 6.17 5.55
CA SER A 153 -14.02 6.73 5.20
C SER A 153 -13.91 8.03 4.41
N TYR A 154 -15.01 8.42 3.75
CA TYR A 154 -15.16 9.71 3.09
C TYR A 154 -14.94 10.89 4.06
N GLN A 155 -15.48 10.77 5.28
CA GLN A 155 -15.38 11.81 6.30
C GLN A 155 -13.93 12.00 6.79
N GLU A 156 -13.23 10.90 7.05
CA GLU A 156 -11.81 10.93 7.43
C GLU A 156 -10.95 11.56 6.31
N ALA A 157 -11.24 11.25 5.05
CA ALA A 157 -10.53 11.84 3.92
C ALA A 157 -10.68 13.37 3.87
N ILE A 158 -11.89 13.89 4.14
CA ILE A 158 -12.13 15.33 4.23
C ILE A 158 -11.33 15.93 5.39
N GLU A 159 -11.36 15.31 6.56
CA GLU A 159 -10.64 15.80 7.74
C GLU A 159 -9.14 15.89 7.49
N ILE A 160 -8.55 14.85 6.89
CA ILE A 160 -7.15 14.82 6.47
C ILE A 160 -6.85 15.95 5.48
N ILE A 161 -7.70 16.17 4.47
CA ILE A 161 -7.50 17.25 3.49
C ILE A 161 -7.56 18.63 4.18
N MET A 162 -8.50 18.82 5.09
CA MET A 162 -8.65 20.07 5.84
C MET A 162 -7.44 20.34 6.73
N GLN A 163 -6.87 19.31 7.35
CA GLN A 163 -5.62 19.41 8.11
C GLN A 163 -4.42 19.74 7.20
N CYS A 164 -4.31 19.09 6.04
CA CYS A 164 -3.26 19.36 5.07
C CYS A 164 -3.30 20.80 4.57
N LYS A 165 -4.51 21.38 4.39
CA LYS A 165 -4.66 22.76 3.96
C LYS A 165 -3.97 23.76 4.91
N ASN A 166 -4.15 23.57 6.22
CA ASN A 166 -3.60 24.47 7.22
C ASN A 166 -2.07 24.43 7.26
N ASN A 167 -1.46 23.29 6.90
CA ASN A 167 -0.02 23.08 7.00
C ASN A 167 0.76 23.40 5.71
N TYR A 168 0.15 23.20 4.53
CA TYR A 168 0.91 23.17 3.26
C TYR A 168 0.77 24.40 2.38
N GLN A 169 0.28 25.53 2.90
CA GLN A 169 -0.04 26.72 2.09
C GLN A 169 -0.66 26.31 0.75
N ILE A 170 -1.75 25.54 0.79
CA ILE A 170 -2.53 25.33 -0.42
C ILE A 170 -3.04 26.72 -0.79
N GLN A 171 -2.27 27.46 -1.60
CA GLN A 171 -2.57 28.80 -2.11
C GLN A 171 -3.74 28.73 -3.12
N SER A 172 -4.57 27.70 -3.04
CA SER A 172 -5.86 27.75 -3.70
C SER A 172 -6.68 28.78 -2.94
N THR A 173 -7.15 29.76 -3.69
CA THR A 173 -8.10 30.84 -3.38
C THR A 173 -9.43 30.34 -2.76
N VAL A 174 -9.51 29.07 -2.35
CA VAL A 174 -10.72 28.43 -1.85
C VAL A 174 -10.67 28.37 -0.33
N SER A 175 -11.26 29.37 0.30
CA SER A 175 -11.53 29.43 1.74
C SER A 175 -12.51 28.32 2.16
N LEU A 176 -12.03 27.08 2.24
CA LEU A 176 -12.72 25.97 2.90
C LEU A 176 -12.96 26.33 4.36
N ARG A 177 -14.21 26.64 4.70
CA ARG A 177 -14.68 26.75 6.08
C ARG A 177 -15.25 25.42 6.51
N ILE A 178 -14.98 25.02 7.76
CA ILE A 178 -15.67 23.89 8.39
C ILE A 178 -17.17 24.23 8.39
N GLY A 179 -17.98 23.46 7.66
CA GLY A 179 -19.41 23.73 7.44
C GLY A 179 -19.79 24.26 6.05
N ASP A 180 -18.84 24.47 5.14
CA ASP A 180 -19.17 24.74 3.74
C ASP A 180 -19.88 23.52 3.13
N LYS A 181 -21.07 23.75 2.55
CA LYS A 181 -21.86 22.74 1.81
C LYS A 181 -21.17 22.24 0.52
N ARG A 182 -19.92 22.65 0.27
CA ARG A 182 -19.13 22.24 -0.90
C ARG A 182 -18.85 20.75 -0.79
N LYS A 183 -19.22 20.02 -1.84
CA LYS A 183 -19.03 18.57 -1.85
C LYS A 183 -17.59 18.29 -2.27
N PHE A 184 -16.92 17.39 -1.57
CA PHE A 184 -15.67 16.85 -2.07
C PHE A 184 -16.01 15.77 -3.07
N LYS A 185 -15.35 15.80 -4.23
CA LYS A 185 -15.33 14.68 -5.16
C LYS A 185 -13.97 14.03 -5.09
N PHE A 186 -13.95 12.71 -5.01
CA PHE A 186 -12.72 11.92 -4.94
C PHE A 186 -12.50 11.15 -6.23
N PHE A 187 -11.23 10.92 -6.56
CA PHE A 187 -10.80 10.37 -7.84
C PHE A 187 -9.65 9.39 -7.64
N HIS A 188 -9.68 8.32 -8.43
CA HIS A 188 -8.58 7.38 -8.59
C HIS A 188 -7.94 7.59 -9.96
N PHE A 189 -6.61 7.54 -10.03
CA PHE A 189 -5.85 7.69 -11.26
C PHE A 189 -5.42 6.34 -11.80
N LYS A 190 -5.64 6.08 -13.09
CA LYS A 190 -5.09 4.89 -13.76
C LYS A 190 -3.58 4.97 -13.95
N ASP A 191 -3.08 6.20 -14.17
CA ASP A 191 -1.65 6.51 -14.27
C ASP A 191 -1.26 7.45 -13.13
N GLN A 192 -0.54 6.88 -12.15
CA GLN A 192 -0.11 7.56 -10.93
C GLN A 192 0.97 8.64 -11.17
N LEU A 193 1.62 8.62 -12.34
CA LEU A 193 2.69 9.56 -12.69
C LEU A 193 2.14 10.75 -13.46
N GLN A 194 1.26 10.50 -14.44
CA GLN A 194 0.80 11.57 -15.33
C GLN A 194 -0.49 12.24 -14.86
N LEU A 195 -1.27 11.60 -13.98
CA LEU A 195 -2.57 12.11 -13.50
C LEU A 195 -3.53 12.51 -14.63
N GLN A 196 -3.34 12.00 -15.87
CA GLN A 196 -4.12 12.36 -17.05
C GLN A 196 -5.41 11.53 -17.21
N GLN A 197 -5.44 10.35 -16.58
CA GLN A 197 -6.58 9.44 -16.63
C GLN A 197 -7.09 9.22 -15.22
N TRP A 198 -8.25 9.80 -14.93
CA TRP A 198 -8.89 9.71 -13.62
C TRP A 198 -10.32 9.21 -13.73
N LYS A 199 -10.79 8.56 -12.67
CA LYS A 199 -12.18 8.12 -12.51
C LYS A 199 -12.71 8.66 -11.19
N GLU A 200 -13.85 9.35 -11.24
CA GLU A 200 -14.57 9.80 -10.04
C GLU A 200 -15.07 8.58 -9.26
N PHE A 201 -15.05 8.68 -7.94
CA PHE A 201 -15.64 7.67 -7.07
C PHE A 201 -17.16 7.64 -7.27
N PRO A 202 -17.80 6.47 -7.11
CA PRO A 202 -19.26 6.40 -7.13
C PRO A 202 -19.84 7.18 -5.94
N GLU A 203 -20.97 7.86 -6.15
CA GLU A 203 -21.61 8.68 -5.10
C GLU A 203 -21.93 7.87 -3.83
N ALA A 204 -22.24 6.58 -3.97
CA ALA A 204 -22.49 5.68 -2.84
C ALA A 204 -21.29 5.54 -1.88
N ALA A 205 -20.06 5.82 -2.33
CA ALA A 205 -18.87 5.83 -1.48
C ALA A 205 -18.90 6.94 -0.41
N HIS A 206 -19.72 7.99 -0.60
CA HIS A 206 -19.85 9.07 0.38
C HIS A 206 -20.61 8.64 1.64
N SER A 207 -21.44 7.59 1.54
CA SER A 207 -22.30 7.10 2.62
C SER A 207 -22.02 5.66 3.04
N SER A 208 -21.10 4.97 2.36
CA SER A 208 -20.77 3.57 2.65
C SER A 208 -19.26 3.40 2.76
N GLU A 209 -18.78 3.06 3.96
CA GLU A 209 -17.37 2.77 4.22
C GLU A 209 -16.88 1.57 3.41
N VAL A 210 -17.72 0.54 3.24
CA VAL A 210 -17.38 -0.64 2.42
C VAL A 210 -17.11 -0.25 0.97
N ILE A 211 -17.99 0.59 0.38
CA ILE A 211 -17.80 1.05 -0.99
C ILE A 211 -16.57 1.97 -1.06
N TRP A 212 -16.40 2.88 -0.09
CA TRP A 212 -15.22 3.76 0.00
C TRP A 212 -13.91 2.96 -0.01
N GLN A 213 -13.81 1.98 0.88
CA GLN A 213 -12.64 1.11 1.05
C GLN A 213 -12.35 0.29 -0.20
N SER A 214 -13.36 -0.03 -1.00
CA SER A 214 -13.21 -0.74 -2.28
C SER A 214 -12.72 0.12 -3.45
N VAL A 215 -12.88 1.45 -3.38
CA VAL A 215 -12.53 2.37 -4.49
C VAL A 215 -11.35 3.29 -4.19
N VAL A 216 -11.02 3.49 -2.92
CA VAL A 216 -9.89 4.32 -2.52
C VAL A 216 -8.57 3.64 -2.95
N PRO A 217 -7.62 4.38 -3.56
CA PRO A 217 -6.35 3.84 -4.06
C PRO A 217 -5.58 3.03 -3.00
N GLU A 218 -4.77 2.09 -3.46
CA GLU A 218 -3.91 1.27 -2.60
C GLU A 218 -2.73 2.08 -2.05
N GLY A 219 -2.08 1.57 -1.00
CA GLY A 219 -0.88 2.20 -0.44
C GLY A 219 0.20 2.45 -1.50
N GLY A 220 0.74 3.65 -1.55
CA GLY A 220 1.71 4.11 -2.53
C GLY A 220 1.10 4.82 -3.74
N GLU A 221 -0.20 4.72 -3.95
CA GLU A 221 -0.94 5.37 -5.03
C GLU A 221 -1.37 6.81 -4.68
N THR A 222 -2.05 7.49 -5.61
CA THR A 222 -2.50 8.87 -5.47
C THR A 222 -4.02 8.95 -5.33
N LEU A 223 -4.49 9.58 -4.25
CA LEU A 223 -5.88 9.99 -4.06
C LEU A 223 -6.07 11.39 -4.63
N GLY A 224 -6.93 11.52 -5.64
CA GLY A 224 -7.34 12.82 -6.18
C GLY A 224 -8.55 13.36 -5.44
N PHE A 225 -8.59 14.67 -5.20
CA PHE A 225 -9.80 15.34 -4.76
C PHE A 225 -10.05 16.66 -5.50
N MET A 226 -11.32 17.03 -5.62
CA MET A 226 -11.77 18.34 -6.11
C MET A 226 -12.88 18.89 -5.23
N LEU A 227 -12.95 20.21 -5.19
CA LEU A 227 -14.06 20.94 -4.59
C LEU A 227 -15.07 21.28 -5.69
N VAL A 228 -16.33 20.89 -5.49
CA VAL A 228 -17.46 21.25 -6.36
C VAL A 228 -18.45 22.15 -5.64
#